data_AF-A0A8J2KDZ4-F1
#
_entry.id   AF-A0A8J2KDZ4-F1
#
_cell.length_a   1.000
_cell.length_b   1.000
_cell.length_c   1.000
_cell.angle_alpha   90.00
_cell.angle_beta   90.00
_cell.angle_gamma   90.00
#
_symmetry.space_group_name_H-M   'P 1'
#
loop_
_entity.id
_entity.type
_entity.pdbx_description
1 polymer ?
#
loop_
_entity_poly.entity_id
_entity_poly.type
_entity_poly.pdbx_seq_one_letter_code
_entity_poly.pdbx_strand_id
1 'polypeptide(L)'
;MNSLFNEHPTRRISDTFITAAVADAASQCSSPDDAGVGAFKTMLEAAKGKTMLQFHEMMTVFQLLHWNGTLRAMRERQCSRQEVIAHYSTRPLDDSMRGQMALDWVTREKMSPSTIIRELTLAETELEEARSLGRELRFPKEKREILLLAKNQLTCIS
;
A
#
# COMPACT_ATOMS: atom_id res chain seq x y z
N MET A 1 -20.70 2.96 19.68
CA MET A 1 -21.44 4.11 19.13
C MET A 1 -20.52 4.94 18.23
N ASN A 2 -20.08 4.40 17.08
CA ASN A 2 -19.10 5.02 16.17
C ASN A 2 -19.39 4.78 14.67
N SER A 3 -20.56 4.24 14.33
CA SER A 3 -20.86 3.82 12.94
C SER A 3 -21.37 4.98 12.07
N LEU A 4 -22.21 5.86 12.63
CA LEU A 4 -22.84 6.97 11.90
C LEU A 4 -21.86 8.10 11.52
N PHE A 5 -20.69 8.17 12.15
CA PHE A 5 -19.69 9.23 11.91
C PHE A 5 -18.77 8.94 10.70
N ASN A 6 -18.74 7.70 10.20
CA ASN A 6 -17.96 7.32 9.02
C ASN A 6 -18.75 7.43 7.70
N GLU A 7 -20.07 7.65 7.76
CA GLU A 7 -20.95 7.68 6.59
C GLU A 7 -21.31 9.09 6.12
N HIS A 8 -20.76 10.15 6.74
CA HIS A 8 -21.14 11.51 6.38
C HIS A 8 -20.71 11.85 4.94
N PRO A 9 -21.61 12.34 4.06
CA PRO A 9 -21.34 12.62 2.64
C PRO A 9 -20.15 13.56 2.38
N THR A 10 -19.80 14.39 3.38
CA THR A 10 -18.69 15.34 3.34
C THR A 10 -17.30 14.71 3.56
N ARG A 11 -17.20 13.39 3.80
CA ARG A 11 -15.91 12.65 3.90
C ARG A 11 -15.63 11.71 2.71
N ARG A 12 -16.29 11.96 1.58
CA ARG A 12 -16.02 11.28 0.31
C ARG A 12 -15.03 12.09 -0.52
N ILE A 13 -14.26 11.38 -1.34
CA ILE A 13 -13.35 12.02 -2.28
C ILE A 13 -14.17 12.72 -3.36
N SER A 14 -14.09 14.06 -3.40
CA SER A 14 -14.73 14.95 -4.37
C SER A 14 -13.71 15.53 -5.34
N ASP A 15 -14.15 16.02 -6.50
CA ASP A 15 -13.27 16.69 -7.47
C ASP A 15 -12.49 17.87 -6.87
N THR A 16 -13.14 18.61 -5.96
CA THR A 16 -12.52 19.73 -5.22
C THR A 16 -11.39 19.24 -4.32
N PHE A 17 -11.57 18.11 -3.63
CA PHE A 17 -10.54 17.48 -2.82
C PHE A 17 -9.39 16.97 -3.69
N ILE A 18 -9.67 16.29 -4.79
CA ILE A 18 -8.64 15.77 -5.71
C ILE A 18 -7.78 16.93 -6.22
N THR A 19 -8.40 18.02 -6.66
CA THR A 19 -7.68 19.19 -7.18
C THR A 19 -6.79 19.81 -6.11
N ALA A 20 -7.31 20.00 -4.89
CA ALA A 20 -6.55 20.56 -3.78
C ALA A 20 -5.38 19.65 -3.35
N ALA A 21 -5.63 18.35 -3.21
CA ALA A 21 -4.62 17.37 -2.79
C ALA A 21 -3.50 17.20 -3.84
N VAL A 22 -3.84 17.23 -5.13
CA VAL A 22 -2.85 17.18 -6.22
C VAL A 22 -2.03 18.47 -6.27
N ALA A 23 -2.66 19.63 -6.07
CA ALA A 23 -1.94 20.91 -6.00
C ALA A 23 -0.96 20.96 -4.82
N ASP A 24 -1.38 20.47 -3.65
CA ASP A 24 -0.53 20.37 -2.46
C ASP A 24 0.66 19.41 -2.70
N ALA A 25 0.39 18.22 -3.23
CA ALA A 25 1.44 17.26 -3.60
C ALA A 25 2.41 17.84 -4.64
N ALA A 26 1.90 18.57 -5.64
CA ALA A 26 2.72 19.23 -6.65
C ALA A 26 3.57 20.37 -6.06
N SER A 27 3.10 21.05 -5.00
CA SER A 27 3.87 22.10 -4.31
C SER A 27 5.00 21.55 -3.45
N GLN A 28 4.85 20.31 -2.96
CA GLN A 28 5.86 19.61 -2.18
C GLN A 28 6.88 18.87 -3.06
N CYS A 29 6.51 18.57 -4.31
CA CYS A 29 7.41 18.01 -5.32
C CYS A 29 8.21 19.13 -6.01
N SER A 30 9.53 18.99 -6.04
CA SER A 30 10.43 19.94 -6.72
C SER A 30 10.38 19.86 -8.25
N SER A 31 9.69 18.87 -8.83
CA SER A 31 9.68 18.58 -10.27
C SER A 31 8.25 18.40 -10.81
N PRO A 32 7.81 19.14 -11.84
CA PRO A 32 6.47 18.98 -12.43
C PRO A 32 6.25 17.66 -13.22
N ASP A 33 7.33 16.94 -13.56
CA ASP A 33 7.31 15.64 -14.24
C ASP A 33 7.31 14.44 -13.27
N ASP A 34 7.07 14.67 -11.98
CA ASP A 34 7.06 13.57 -11.02
C ASP A 34 5.93 12.58 -11.35
N ALA A 35 6.32 11.44 -11.92
CA ALA A 35 5.43 10.32 -12.23
C ALA A 35 4.60 9.90 -11.01
N GLY A 36 5.06 10.23 -9.80
CA GLY A 36 4.39 10.09 -8.51
C GLY A 36 3.15 10.98 -8.37
N VAL A 37 3.19 12.27 -8.70
CA VAL A 37 2.02 13.18 -8.61
C VAL A 37 0.94 12.74 -9.60
N GLY A 38 1.34 12.35 -10.82
CA GLY A 38 0.40 11.80 -11.81
C GLY A 38 -0.22 10.46 -11.37
N ALA A 39 0.54 9.60 -10.69
CA ALA A 39 0.02 8.34 -10.14
C ALA A 39 -0.94 8.59 -8.99
N PHE A 40 -0.60 9.52 -8.10
CA PHE A 40 -1.45 9.95 -6.99
C PHE A 40 -2.78 10.53 -7.48
N LYS A 41 -2.74 11.43 -8.49
CA LYS A 41 -3.95 11.93 -9.15
C LYS A 41 -4.81 10.80 -9.70
N THR A 42 -4.22 9.87 -10.46
CA THR A 42 -4.97 8.75 -11.06
C THR A 42 -5.62 7.86 -9.99
N MET A 43 -4.94 7.66 -8.86
CA MET A 43 -5.46 6.88 -7.74
C MET A 43 -6.62 7.60 -7.02
N LEU A 44 -6.51 8.92 -6.85
CA LEU A 44 -7.57 9.76 -6.30
C LEU A 44 -8.82 9.77 -7.18
N GLU A 45 -8.65 9.87 -8.50
CA GLU A 45 -9.74 9.78 -9.48
C GLU A 45 -10.45 8.42 -9.41
N ALA A 46 -9.68 7.32 -9.32
CA ALA A 46 -10.23 5.97 -9.15
C ALA A 46 -10.92 5.75 -7.78
N ALA A 47 -10.68 6.65 -6.82
CA ALA A 47 -11.27 6.65 -5.50
C ALA A 47 -12.42 7.65 -5.35
N LYS A 48 -12.80 8.36 -6.41
CA LYS A 48 -13.89 9.34 -6.38
C LYS A 48 -15.19 8.71 -5.85
N GLY A 49 -15.82 9.40 -4.91
CA GLY A 49 -17.03 8.92 -4.25
C GLY A 49 -16.82 7.84 -3.17
N LYS A 50 -15.61 7.29 -3.02
CA LYS A 50 -15.22 6.42 -1.90
C LYS A 50 -14.94 7.25 -0.65
N THR A 51 -15.02 6.61 0.52
CA THR A 51 -14.64 7.23 1.78
C THR A 51 -13.13 7.35 1.90
N MET A 52 -12.65 8.27 2.75
CA MET A 52 -11.22 8.35 3.08
C MET A 52 -10.68 7.01 3.59
N LEU A 53 -11.46 6.23 4.35
CA LEU A 53 -11.04 4.92 4.83
C LEU A 53 -10.72 3.97 3.67
N GLN A 54 -11.64 3.84 2.72
CA GLN A 54 -11.48 2.99 1.53
C GLN A 54 -10.29 3.44 0.66
N PHE A 55 -10.06 4.75 0.57
CA PHE A 55 -8.89 5.27 -0.13
C PHE A 55 -7.58 4.85 0.54
N HIS A 56 -7.49 4.96 1.86
CA HIS A 56 -6.29 4.54 2.57
C HIS A 56 -6.07 3.02 2.55
N GLU A 57 -7.14 2.21 2.55
CA GLU A 57 -7.03 0.75 2.35
C GLU A 57 -6.43 0.44 0.98
N MET A 58 -6.95 1.07 -0.06
CA MET A 58 -6.41 0.97 -1.41
C MET A 58 -4.96 1.47 -1.49
N MET A 59 -4.64 2.60 -0.86
CA MET A 59 -3.28 3.12 -0.78
C MET A 59 -2.32 2.13 -0.12
N THR A 60 -2.74 1.50 0.97
CA THR A 60 -1.95 0.48 1.68
C THR A 60 -1.65 -0.70 0.76
N VAL A 61 -2.63 -1.18 -0.03
CA VAL A 61 -2.41 -2.23 -1.04
C VAL A 61 -1.35 -1.80 -2.07
N PHE A 62 -1.44 -0.59 -2.62
CA PHE A 62 -0.45 -0.10 -3.58
C PHE A 62 0.96 0.04 -2.98
N GLN A 63 1.06 0.52 -1.74
CA GLN A 63 2.33 0.60 -1.02
C GLN A 63 2.95 -0.79 -0.81
N LEU A 64 2.14 -1.80 -0.47
CA LEU A 64 2.60 -3.19 -0.32
C LEU A 64 3.03 -3.81 -1.65
N LEU A 65 2.25 -3.61 -2.72
CA LEU A 65 2.60 -4.07 -4.08
C LEU A 65 3.87 -3.39 -4.60
N HIS A 66 4.11 -2.14 -4.20
CA HIS A 66 5.35 -1.45 -4.50
C HIS A 66 6.52 -2.06 -3.73
N TRP A 67 6.37 -2.21 -2.41
CA TRP A 67 7.40 -2.74 -1.50
C TRP A 67 7.81 -4.16 -1.86
N ASN A 68 6.85 -5.06 -2.11
CA ASN A 68 7.16 -6.42 -2.51
C ASN A 68 7.58 -6.51 -4.00
N GLY A 69 7.68 -5.40 -4.75
CA GLY A 69 8.13 -5.40 -6.14
C GLY A 69 7.12 -5.92 -7.17
N THR A 70 5.88 -6.24 -6.78
CA THR A 70 4.83 -6.67 -7.72
C THR A 70 4.56 -5.60 -8.78
N LEU A 71 4.52 -4.31 -8.39
CA LEU A 71 4.33 -3.21 -9.34
C LEU A 71 5.47 -3.14 -10.37
N ARG A 72 6.70 -3.47 -9.96
CA ARG A 72 7.84 -3.54 -10.89
C ARG A 72 7.66 -4.69 -11.87
N ALA A 73 7.31 -5.89 -11.38
CA ALA A 73 7.06 -7.05 -12.24
C ALA A 73 5.90 -6.82 -13.23
N MET A 74 4.83 -6.13 -12.80
CA MET A 74 3.72 -5.74 -13.68
C MET A 74 4.16 -4.74 -14.75
N ARG A 75 5.01 -3.77 -14.39
CA ARG A 75 5.60 -2.84 -15.36
C ARG A 75 6.45 -3.57 -16.41
N GLU A 76 7.27 -4.54 -15.99
CA GLU A 76 8.08 -5.38 -16.88
C GLU A 76 7.22 -6.25 -17.81
N ARG A 77 6.01 -6.61 -17.38
CA ARG A 77 4.98 -7.30 -18.19
C ARG A 77 4.11 -6.37 -19.04
N GLN A 78 4.47 -5.09 -19.13
CA GLN A 78 3.74 -4.06 -19.89
C GLN A 78 2.30 -3.84 -19.40
N CYS A 79 1.97 -4.16 -18.14
CA CYS A 79 0.69 -3.78 -17.56
C CYS A 79 0.64 -2.25 -17.43
N SER A 80 -0.43 -1.64 -17.95
CA SER A 80 -0.63 -0.20 -17.84
C SER A 80 -0.99 0.20 -16.41
N ARG A 81 -0.69 1.44 -16.05
CA ARG A 81 -1.06 2.00 -14.74
C ARG A 81 -2.57 1.92 -14.48
N GLN A 82 -3.38 2.16 -15.51
CA GLN A 82 -4.84 2.15 -15.40
C GLN A 82 -5.38 0.75 -15.13
N GLU A 83 -4.84 -0.28 -15.79
CA GLU A 83 -5.22 -1.68 -15.56
C GLU A 83 -4.90 -2.12 -14.13
N VAL A 84 -3.69 -1.79 -13.67
CA VAL A 84 -3.27 -2.13 -12.29
C VAL A 84 -4.15 -1.40 -11.27
N ILE A 85 -4.45 -0.11 -11.49
CA ILE A 85 -5.35 0.65 -10.60
C ILE A 85 -6.75 0.04 -10.60
N ALA A 86 -7.33 -0.24 -11.77
CA ALA A 86 -8.65 -0.83 -11.88
C ALA A 86 -8.72 -2.19 -11.14
N HIS A 87 -7.71 -3.04 -11.31
CA HIS A 87 -7.67 -4.37 -10.70
C HIS A 87 -7.62 -4.35 -9.17
N TYR A 88 -6.79 -3.48 -8.57
CA TYR A 88 -6.61 -3.42 -7.12
C TYR A 88 -7.55 -2.44 -6.42
N SER A 89 -8.21 -1.53 -7.14
CA SER A 89 -9.11 -0.53 -6.54
C SER A 89 -10.35 -1.11 -5.86
N THR A 90 -10.72 -2.35 -6.19
CA THR A 90 -11.89 -3.07 -5.66
C THR A 90 -11.50 -4.29 -4.82
N ARG A 91 -10.21 -4.62 -4.75
CA ARG A 91 -9.71 -5.76 -3.98
C ARG A 91 -9.22 -5.29 -2.61
N PRO A 92 -9.86 -5.74 -1.51
CA PRO A 92 -9.36 -5.45 -0.18
C PRO A 92 -8.06 -6.21 0.08
N LEU A 93 -7.30 -5.75 1.07
CA LEU A 93 -6.18 -6.51 1.64
C LEU A 93 -6.73 -7.62 2.53
N ASP A 94 -7.04 -8.75 1.92
CA ASP A 94 -7.55 -9.95 2.58
C ASP A 94 -6.45 -10.97 2.89
N ASP A 95 -6.84 -12.06 3.56
CA ASP A 95 -5.90 -13.12 3.95
C ASP A 95 -5.31 -13.85 2.74
N SER A 96 -6.04 -13.92 1.63
CA SER A 96 -5.53 -14.48 0.38
C SER A 96 -4.40 -13.64 -0.19
N MET A 97 -4.55 -12.31 -0.20
CA MET A 97 -3.52 -11.39 -0.67
C MET A 97 -2.30 -11.41 0.25
N ARG A 98 -2.51 -11.37 1.57
CA ARG A 98 -1.42 -11.50 2.56
C ARG A 98 -0.68 -12.83 2.41
N GLY A 99 -1.41 -13.93 2.23
CA GLY A 99 -0.84 -15.26 2.01
C GLY A 99 0.01 -15.35 0.76
N GLN A 100 -0.46 -14.78 -0.37
CA GLN A 100 0.30 -14.73 -1.61
C GLN A 100 1.59 -13.90 -1.45
N MET A 101 1.51 -12.73 -0.81
CA MET A 101 2.68 -11.90 -0.55
C MET A 101 3.68 -12.58 0.39
N ALA A 102 3.19 -13.31 1.39
CA ALA A 102 4.04 -14.11 2.27
C ALA A 102 4.78 -15.21 1.51
N LEU A 103 4.11 -15.91 0.58
CA LEU A 103 4.73 -16.94 -0.25
C LEU A 103 5.83 -16.36 -1.17
N ASP A 104 5.62 -15.16 -1.70
CA ASP A 104 6.65 -14.46 -2.48
C ASP A 104 7.91 -14.20 -1.62
N TRP A 105 7.73 -13.79 -0.36
CA TRP A 105 8.82 -13.62 0.59
C TRP A 105 9.50 -14.93 0.98
N VAL A 106 8.75 -16.01 1.18
CA VAL A 106 9.30 -17.36 1.39
C VAL A 106 10.18 -17.79 0.22
N THR A 107 9.74 -17.51 -1.01
CA THR A 107 10.51 -17.82 -2.22
C THR A 107 11.81 -17.01 -2.29
N ARG A 108 11.78 -15.73 -1.87
CA ARG A 108 12.98 -14.89 -1.77
C ARG A 108 13.96 -15.37 -0.71
N GLU A 109 13.46 -15.80 0.44
CA GLU A 109 14.29 -16.35 1.52
C GLU A 109 15.09 -17.58 1.03
N LYS A 110 14.45 -18.46 0.25
CA LYS A 110 15.11 -19.63 -0.34
C LYS A 110 16.26 -19.25 -1.29
N MET A 111 16.14 -18.12 -1.98
CA MET A 111 17.16 -17.62 -2.90
C MET A 111 18.25 -16.80 -2.18
N SER A 112 17.87 -16.07 -1.14
CA SER A 112 18.73 -15.19 -0.35
C SER A 112 18.38 -15.35 1.13
N PRO A 113 19.10 -16.19 1.87
CA PRO A 113 18.85 -16.41 3.30
C PRO A 113 18.90 -15.12 4.11
N SER A 114 18.17 -15.09 5.22
CA SER A 114 18.05 -13.98 6.17
C SER A 114 17.36 -12.73 5.62
N THR A 115 16.72 -12.81 4.45
CA THR A 115 15.99 -11.68 3.85
C THR A 115 14.75 -11.33 4.66
N ILE A 116 13.96 -12.32 5.09
CA ILE A 116 12.75 -12.10 5.89
C ILE A 116 13.10 -11.49 7.24
N ILE A 117 14.15 -12.00 7.91
CA ILE A 117 14.56 -11.47 9.23
C ILE A 117 15.01 -10.02 9.08
N ARG A 118 15.85 -9.72 8.07
CA ARG A 118 16.31 -8.36 7.79
C ARG A 118 15.14 -7.40 7.51
N GLU A 119 14.22 -7.79 6.63
CA GLU A 119 13.05 -6.96 6.31
C GLU A 119 12.10 -6.80 7.51
N LEU A 120 11.98 -7.82 8.37
CA LEU A 120 11.15 -7.75 9.57
C LEU A 120 11.71 -6.71 10.54
N THR A 121 13.03 -6.70 10.76
CA THR A 121 13.69 -5.69 11.58
C THR A 121 13.48 -4.28 11.01
N LEU A 122 13.61 -4.11 9.69
CA LEU A 122 13.34 -2.82 9.03
C LEU A 122 11.88 -2.38 9.21
N ALA A 123 10.92 -3.29 9.04
CA ALA A 123 9.50 -3.01 9.22
C ALA A 123 9.16 -2.64 10.68
N GLU A 124 9.81 -3.26 11.66
CA GLU A 124 9.64 -2.94 13.08
C GLU A 124 10.20 -1.57 13.43
N THR A 125 11.39 -1.22 12.92
CA THR A 125 11.95 0.13 13.09
C THR A 125 11.07 1.20 12.46
N GLU A 126 10.63 0.99 11.21
CA GLU A 126 9.73 1.90 10.51
C GLU A 126 8.39 2.08 11.25
N LEU A 127 7.86 1.00 11.84
CA LEU A 127 6.64 1.05 12.65
C LEU A 127 6.80 1.91 13.90
N GLU A 128 7.92 1.79 14.60
CA GLU A 128 8.19 2.57 15.81
C GLU A 128 8.45 4.05 15.48
N GLU A 129 9.19 4.33 14.41
CA GLU A 129 9.39 5.70 13.91
C GLU A 129 8.06 6.34 13.52
N ALA A 130 7.23 5.64 12.74
CA ALA A 130 5.91 6.14 12.36
C ALA A 130 5.02 6.39 13.58
N ARG A 131 5.10 5.53 14.60
CA ARG A 131 4.39 5.72 15.88
C ARG A 131 4.87 6.97 16.60
N SER A 132 6.18 7.18 16.70
CA SER A 132 6.77 8.33 17.39
C SER A 132 6.42 9.67 16.73
N LEU A 133 6.27 9.68 15.40
CA LEU A 133 5.95 10.85 14.59
C LEU A 133 4.44 11.06 14.38
N GLY A 134 3.59 10.20 14.95
CA GLY A 134 2.14 10.24 14.74
C GLY A 134 1.72 10.02 13.28
N ARG A 135 2.53 9.31 12.49
CA ARG A 135 2.29 9.01 11.07
C ARG A 135 1.35 7.82 10.92
N GLU A 136 0.88 7.62 9.69
CA GLU A 136 0.02 6.48 9.35
C GLU A 136 0.73 5.14 9.62
N LEU A 137 0.06 4.27 10.39
CA LEU A 137 0.63 2.98 10.85
C LEU A 137 0.16 1.77 10.03
N ARG A 138 -0.78 1.93 9.10
CA ARG A 138 -1.38 0.80 8.36
C ARG A 138 -0.34 0.03 7.58
N PHE A 139 0.39 0.72 6.72
CA PHE A 139 1.45 0.12 5.90
C PHE A 139 2.53 -0.61 6.71
N PRO A 140 3.20 0.01 7.71
CA PRO A 140 4.23 -0.70 8.48
C PRO A 140 3.67 -1.86 9.31
N LYS A 141 2.42 -1.78 9.79
CA LYS A 141 1.75 -2.93 10.44
C LYS A 141 1.56 -4.09 9.46
N GLU A 142 1.02 -3.83 8.27
CA GLU A 142 0.77 -4.88 7.28
C GLU A 142 2.07 -5.52 6.77
N LYS A 143 3.15 -4.73 6.59
CA LYS A 143 4.49 -5.27 6.30
C LYS A 143 4.91 -6.28 7.35
N ARG A 144 4.80 -5.92 8.63
CA ARG A 144 5.18 -6.79 9.75
C ARG A 144 4.36 -8.08 9.75
N GLU A 145 3.04 -7.99 9.59
CA GLU A 145 2.15 -9.16 9.60
C GLU A 145 2.44 -10.11 8.42
N ILE A 146 2.67 -9.59 7.21
CA ILE A 146 3.03 -10.40 6.03
C ILE A 146 4.38 -11.12 6.26
N LEU A 147 5.37 -10.44 6.82
CA LEU A 147 6.69 -11.03 7.10
C LEU A 147 6.63 -12.09 8.21
N LEU A 148 5.84 -11.85 9.26
CA LEU A 148 5.58 -12.84 10.30
C LEU A 148 4.86 -14.07 9.74
N LEU A 149 3.89 -13.87 8.86
CA LEU A 149 3.22 -14.96 8.14
C LEU A 149 4.22 -15.77 7.30
N ALA A 150 5.10 -15.11 6.54
CA ALA A 150 6.15 -15.77 5.76
C ALA A 150 7.13 -16.56 6.64
N LYS A 151 7.55 -15.98 7.78
CA LYS A 151 8.41 -16.66 8.76
C LYS A 151 7.75 -17.92 9.32
N ASN A 152 6.47 -17.84 9.68
CA ASN A 152 5.72 -18.98 10.19
C ASN A 152 5.55 -20.08 9.13
N GLN A 153 5.35 -19.71 7.86
CA GLN A 153 5.28 -20.68 6.76
C GLN A 153 6.61 -21.43 6.59
N LEU A 154 7.76 -20.77 6.74
CA LEU A 154 9.06 -21.44 6.71
C LEU A 154 9.25 -22.44 7.84
N THR A 155 8.82 -22.10 9.06
CA THR A 155 8.90 -23.02 10.19
C THR A 155 8.00 -24.25 10.03
N CYS A 156 6.91 -24.16 9.26
CA CYS A 156 6.06 -25.31 8.95
C CYS A 156 6.60 -26.19 7.81
N ILE A 157 7.51 -25.67 6.97
CA ILE A 157 8.06 -26.37 5.80
C ILE A 157 9.43 -27.00 6.12
N SER A 158 10.08 -26.57 7.21
CA SER A 158 11.40 -27.05 7.68
C SER A 158 11.26 -28.21 8.64
#